data_AF-A0A0P1AMT7-F1
#
_entry.id   AF-A0A0P1AMT7-F1
#
_cell.length_a   1.000
_cell.length_b   1.000
_cell.length_c   1.000
_cell.angle_alpha   90.00
_cell.angle_beta   90.00
_cell.angle_gamma   90.00
#
_symmetry.space_group_name_H-M   'P 1'
#
loop_
_entity.id
_entity.type
_entity.pdbx_description
1 polymer ?
#
loop_
_entity_poly.entity_id
_entity_poly.type
_entity_poly.pdbx_seq_one_letter_code
_entity_poly.pdbx_strand_id
1 'polypeptide(L)'
;MSWHLLVFLSLILCASAATSDVLAVQRYDPPTSRFAYVTVHYEGTSRDAEYVLGVQVMMHSIKLTGSPYDLVVLASDSVSEKSKSLFRSMGCRVLDVINIDNPFVGGTLRNKGFIYTLNKLHVWNMLEYERVVYLDADNVLIRNADELFLCGEFCAVFMNPCHFHTGLLVVTPSSSEYERLLNALGHLESFDGADQGFLSSMYSKMLRKAKLFTPMKSSYTGAIVEIKKPEPKGMRLPVGYNINHKYFYEQYHWKLYYLRQFASMTSPISPVKVVVESARSIPALTVGYPMASILKPWYWWAGFFMDLHGVWHDIRATLPASQERYGAEEAIKTLLGFFSSLALLTAALYALKITLPMRQIQQRCTDLTMRNNKQARYAYKAFRIALVVLAFRIAPARVHPLTPVNYGYGLMIFMNVFMHIYFACVISNFWDPHQEVSMPPVLYVTRFWLYVALTVIFEIFVVWFSTWNVFTNVLWRLFSIFWSLFLCAYWQTSFYRAVLCAEFGGKKEQLRSL
;
A
#
# COMPACT_ATOMS: atom_id res chain seq x y z
N MET A 1 20.02 -53.28 -7.62
CA MET A 1 19.02 -52.46 -8.35
C MET A 1 19.55 -51.04 -8.44
N SER A 2 19.89 -50.56 -9.63
CA SER A 2 20.55 -49.26 -9.80
C SER A 2 19.55 -48.10 -9.61
N TRP A 3 20.05 -46.99 -9.06
CA TRP A 3 19.35 -45.72 -8.84
C TRP A 3 18.56 -45.23 -10.07
N HIS A 4 19.01 -45.59 -11.28
CA HIS A 4 18.34 -45.25 -12.53
C HIS A 4 16.96 -45.92 -12.69
N LEU A 5 16.74 -47.11 -12.12
CA LEU A 5 15.44 -47.80 -12.20
C LEU A 5 14.37 -47.12 -11.34
N LEU A 6 14.76 -46.56 -10.19
CA LEU A 6 13.87 -45.84 -9.28
C LEU A 6 13.44 -44.49 -9.85
N VAL A 7 14.34 -43.78 -10.54
CA VAL A 7 14.03 -42.52 -11.23
C VAL A 7 13.13 -42.75 -12.45
N PHE A 8 13.29 -43.87 -13.15
CA PHE A 8 12.43 -44.19 -14.30
C PHE A 8 11.02 -44.60 -13.87
N LEU A 9 10.88 -45.36 -12.76
CA LEU A 9 9.58 -45.73 -12.20
C LEU A 9 8.82 -44.53 -11.61
N SER A 10 9.50 -43.54 -11.01
CA SER A 10 8.85 -42.31 -10.53
C SER A 10 8.37 -41.42 -11.68
N LEU A 11 9.11 -41.36 -12.80
CA LEU A 11 8.70 -40.61 -13.99
C LEU A 11 7.48 -41.24 -14.69
N ILE A 12 7.37 -42.57 -14.71
CA ILE A 12 6.20 -43.27 -15.29
C ILE A 12 4.97 -43.14 -14.40
N LEU A 13 5.12 -43.19 -13.07
CA LEU A 13 4.02 -42.95 -12.12
C LEU A 13 3.52 -41.50 -12.15
N CYS A 14 4.38 -40.53 -12.41
CA CYS A 14 3.99 -39.14 -12.65
C CYS A 14 3.30 -38.94 -14.01
N ALA A 15 3.69 -39.70 -15.04
CA ALA A 15 3.08 -39.60 -16.37
C ALA A 15 1.68 -40.24 -16.44
N SER A 16 1.40 -41.28 -15.64
CA SER A 16 0.08 -41.94 -15.61
C SER A 16 -0.99 -41.21 -14.80
N ALA A 17 -0.64 -40.13 -14.09
CA ALA A 17 -1.59 -39.30 -13.33
C ALA A 17 -2.12 -38.10 -14.14
N ALA A 18 -1.69 -37.92 -15.39
CA ALA A 18 -1.94 -36.71 -16.18
C ALA A 18 -2.96 -36.86 -17.31
N THR A 19 -3.81 -37.89 -17.30
CA THR A 19 -4.83 -38.07 -18.35
C THR A 19 -6.19 -38.42 -17.78
N SER A 20 -6.83 -37.45 -17.12
CA SER A 20 -8.28 -37.37 -17.01
C SER A 20 -8.75 -36.00 -16.47
N ASP A 21 -8.27 -34.89 -17.02
CA ASP A 21 -8.95 -33.59 -16.86
C ASP A 21 -9.89 -33.39 -18.05
N VAL A 22 -11.05 -34.03 -17.94
CA VAL A 22 -12.24 -33.64 -18.70
C VAL A 22 -12.56 -32.21 -18.28
N LEU A 23 -12.62 -31.30 -19.24
CA LEU A 23 -13.05 -29.90 -19.11
C LEU A 23 -14.24 -29.77 -18.13
N ALA A 24 -13.94 -29.49 -16.87
CA ALA A 24 -14.92 -29.02 -15.93
C ALA A 24 -15.29 -27.62 -16.41
N VAL A 25 -16.43 -27.49 -17.09
CA VAL A 25 -17.07 -26.20 -17.31
C VAL A 25 -17.27 -25.59 -15.94
N GLN A 26 -16.42 -24.63 -15.59
CA GLN A 26 -16.42 -23.95 -14.29
C GLN A 26 -17.76 -23.23 -14.19
N ARG A 27 -18.72 -23.85 -13.49
CA ARG A 27 -20.04 -23.27 -13.27
C ARG A 27 -19.85 -22.11 -12.30
N TYR A 28 -19.92 -20.89 -12.82
CA TYR A 28 -20.02 -19.70 -12.00
C TYR A 28 -21.33 -19.73 -11.20
N ASP A 29 -21.29 -19.23 -9.97
CA ASP A 29 -22.51 -19.02 -9.19
C ASP A 29 -23.49 -18.15 -10.01
N PRO A 30 -24.79 -18.44 -10.03
CA PRO A 30 -25.76 -17.59 -10.71
C PRO A 30 -25.83 -16.21 -10.04
N PRO A 31 -26.18 -15.14 -10.77
CA PRO A 31 -26.42 -13.83 -10.16
C PRO A 31 -27.56 -13.92 -9.14
N THR A 32 -27.42 -13.25 -8.00
CA THR A 32 -28.48 -13.18 -6.98
C THR A 32 -29.35 -11.94 -7.11
N SER A 33 -28.90 -10.98 -7.93
CA SER A 33 -29.63 -9.76 -8.22
C SER A 33 -29.50 -9.34 -9.69
N ARG A 34 -30.38 -8.44 -10.13
CA ARG A 34 -30.36 -7.81 -11.47
C ARG A 34 -29.27 -6.74 -11.59
N PHE A 35 -28.68 -6.32 -10.46
CA PHE A 35 -27.65 -5.29 -10.40
C PHE A 35 -26.40 -5.79 -9.68
N ALA A 36 -25.25 -5.23 -10.04
CA ALA A 36 -23.97 -5.56 -9.43
C ALA A 36 -23.03 -4.35 -9.29
N TYR A 37 -22.24 -4.34 -8.22
CA TYR A 37 -20.99 -3.60 -8.18
C TYR A 37 -19.86 -4.47 -8.71
N VAL A 38 -19.05 -3.93 -9.60
CA VAL A 38 -18.09 -4.70 -10.39
C VAL A 38 -16.71 -4.07 -10.28
N THR A 39 -15.67 -4.90 -10.23
CA THR A 39 -14.29 -4.48 -10.48
C THR A 39 -13.59 -5.47 -11.39
N VAL A 40 -12.46 -5.08 -11.96
CA VAL A 40 -11.60 -5.94 -12.77
C VAL A 40 -10.26 -6.09 -12.07
N HIS A 41 -9.77 -7.32 -11.98
CA HIS A 41 -8.49 -7.63 -11.37
C HIS A 41 -7.62 -8.44 -12.31
N TYR A 42 -6.33 -8.09 -12.36
CA TYR A 42 -5.29 -8.79 -13.10
C TYR A 42 -4.00 -8.80 -12.29
N GLU A 43 -3.19 -9.82 -12.51
CA GLU A 43 -1.88 -10.03 -11.86
C GLU A 43 -0.78 -10.10 -12.93
N GLY A 44 0.48 -10.17 -12.52
CA GLY A 44 1.65 -10.14 -13.41
C GLY A 44 2.56 -8.93 -13.22
N THR A 45 2.40 -8.19 -12.11
CA THR A 45 3.23 -7.04 -11.77
C THR A 45 3.80 -7.16 -10.34
N SER A 46 4.82 -6.37 -10.01
CA SER A 46 5.36 -6.33 -8.64
C SER A 46 4.38 -5.73 -7.61
N ARG A 47 3.17 -5.33 -8.02
CA ARG A 47 2.17 -4.62 -7.21
C ARG A 47 0.88 -5.42 -7.03
N ASP A 48 0.83 -6.68 -7.47
CA ASP A 48 -0.40 -7.49 -7.46
C ASP A 48 -1.03 -7.56 -6.07
N ALA A 49 -0.21 -7.82 -5.04
CA ALA A 49 -0.66 -7.85 -3.65
C ALA A 49 -1.30 -6.53 -3.17
N GLU A 50 -0.84 -5.38 -3.69
CA GLU A 50 -1.40 -4.07 -3.36
C GLU A 50 -2.79 -3.88 -3.96
N TYR A 51 -2.99 -4.32 -5.21
CA TYR A 51 -4.27 -4.26 -5.89
C TYR A 51 -5.26 -5.28 -5.34
N VAL A 52 -4.80 -6.47 -4.93
CA VAL A 52 -5.64 -7.42 -4.17
C VAL A 52 -6.19 -6.72 -2.93
N LEU A 53 -5.32 -6.10 -2.12
CA LEU A 53 -5.75 -5.35 -0.94
C LEU A 53 -6.69 -4.19 -1.27
N GLY A 54 -6.44 -3.46 -2.36
CA GLY A 54 -7.34 -2.42 -2.87
C GLY A 54 -8.76 -2.96 -3.14
N VAL A 55 -8.86 -4.08 -3.86
CA VAL A 55 -10.13 -4.77 -4.12
C VAL A 55 -10.81 -5.21 -2.81
N GLN A 56 -10.04 -5.73 -1.84
CA GLN A 56 -10.58 -6.10 -0.53
C GLN A 56 -11.25 -4.93 0.18
N VAL A 57 -10.54 -3.81 0.30
CA VAL A 57 -11.04 -2.61 0.99
C VAL A 57 -12.22 -2.00 0.24
N MET A 58 -12.15 -1.92 -1.09
CA MET A 58 -13.24 -1.41 -1.92
C MET A 58 -14.50 -2.28 -1.77
N MET A 59 -14.42 -3.60 -1.96
CA MET A 59 -15.60 -4.48 -1.84
C MET A 59 -16.16 -4.47 -0.41
N HIS A 60 -15.29 -4.44 0.60
CA HIS A 60 -15.73 -4.32 1.98
C HIS A 60 -16.44 -2.98 2.25
N SER A 61 -15.96 -1.88 1.68
CA SER A 61 -16.61 -0.57 1.79
C SER A 61 -18.04 -0.59 1.27
N ILE A 62 -18.29 -1.29 0.15
CA ILE A 62 -19.64 -1.46 -0.43
C ILE A 62 -20.52 -2.29 0.52
N LYS A 63 -20.00 -3.40 1.05
CA LYS A 63 -20.74 -4.23 2.02
C LYS A 63 -21.17 -3.48 3.26
N LEU A 64 -20.29 -2.63 3.80
CA LEU A 64 -20.59 -1.85 4.99
C LEU A 64 -21.80 -0.92 4.77
N THR A 65 -22.06 -0.49 3.52
CA THR A 65 -23.24 0.33 3.19
C THR A 65 -24.58 -0.42 3.22
N GLY A 66 -24.56 -1.75 3.39
CA GLY A 66 -25.76 -2.59 3.42
C GLY A 66 -26.41 -2.80 2.05
N SER A 67 -25.69 -2.55 0.95
CA SER A 67 -26.21 -2.79 -0.41
C SER A 67 -26.56 -4.27 -0.61
N PRO A 68 -27.75 -4.60 -1.13
CA PRO A 68 -28.19 -5.99 -1.35
C PRO A 68 -27.73 -6.56 -2.70
N TYR A 69 -26.98 -5.79 -3.50
CA TYR A 69 -26.62 -6.13 -4.87
C TYR A 69 -25.33 -6.98 -4.94
N ASP A 70 -25.19 -7.72 -6.04
CA ASP A 70 -24.05 -8.61 -6.22
C ASP A 70 -22.72 -7.84 -6.21
N LEU A 71 -21.69 -8.46 -5.64
CA LEU A 71 -20.31 -7.98 -5.73
C LEU A 71 -19.55 -8.90 -6.68
N VAL A 72 -19.03 -8.35 -7.77
CA VAL A 72 -18.41 -9.14 -8.84
C VAL A 72 -16.97 -8.71 -9.06
N VAL A 73 -16.08 -9.68 -9.15
CA VAL A 73 -14.69 -9.48 -9.60
C VAL A 73 -14.52 -10.19 -10.94
N LEU A 74 -14.27 -9.42 -12.00
CA LEU A 74 -13.80 -9.95 -13.28
C LEU A 74 -12.30 -10.24 -13.13
N ALA A 75 -11.95 -11.51 -12.97
CA ALA A 75 -10.58 -11.96 -12.78
C ALA A 75 -9.99 -12.36 -14.12
N SER A 76 -8.92 -11.69 -14.56
CA SER A 76 -8.22 -12.14 -15.76
C SER A 76 -7.57 -13.52 -15.59
N ASP A 77 -7.21 -14.17 -16.68
CA ASP A 77 -6.48 -15.45 -16.68
C ASP A 77 -5.19 -15.45 -15.83
N SER A 78 -4.59 -14.27 -15.64
CA SER A 78 -3.37 -14.11 -14.83
C SER A 78 -3.60 -14.20 -13.32
N VAL A 79 -4.85 -14.05 -12.85
CA VAL A 79 -5.17 -13.99 -11.43
C VAL A 79 -5.03 -15.38 -10.80
N SER A 80 -4.22 -15.48 -9.75
CA SER A 80 -4.01 -16.72 -9.01
C SER A 80 -5.28 -17.22 -8.30
N GLU A 81 -5.44 -18.54 -8.18
CA GLU A 81 -6.55 -19.13 -7.41
C GLU A 81 -6.51 -18.74 -5.92
N LYS A 82 -5.34 -18.34 -5.39
CA LYS A 82 -5.21 -17.77 -4.04
C LYS A 82 -6.04 -16.48 -3.95
N SER A 83 -5.87 -15.56 -4.89
CA SER A 83 -6.60 -14.29 -4.94
C SER A 83 -8.09 -14.51 -5.26
N LYS A 84 -8.43 -15.40 -6.20
CA LYS A 84 -9.83 -15.72 -6.50
C LYS A 84 -10.55 -16.32 -5.29
N SER A 85 -9.93 -17.28 -4.60
CA SER A 85 -10.47 -17.88 -3.38
C SER A 85 -10.65 -16.85 -2.27
N LEU A 86 -9.74 -15.87 -2.16
CA LEU A 86 -9.89 -14.75 -1.23
C LEU A 86 -11.12 -13.90 -1.56
N PHE A 87 -11.31 -13.49 -2.82
CA PHE A 87 -12.48 -12.72 -3.24
C PHE A 87 -13.79 -13.51 -3.02
N ARG A 88 -13.81 -14.82 -3.33
CA ARG A 88 -14.96 -15.70 -3.02
C ARG A 88 -15.25 -15.75 -1.52
N SER A 89 -14.22 -15.82 -0.67
CA SER A 89 -14.37 -15.81 0.80
C SER A 89 -14.94 -14.49 1.33
N MET A 90 -14.77 -13.41 0.58
CA MET A 90 -15.41 -12.13 0.83
C MET A 90 -16.83 -12.08 0.27
N GLY A 91 -17.41 -13.18 -0.22
CA GLY A 91 -18.74 -13.19 -0.83
C GLY A 91 -18.82 -12.44 -2.14
N CYS A 92 -17.71 -12.31 -2.86
CA CYS A 92 -17.72 -11.83 -4.25
C CYS A 92 -17.92 -13.01 -5.21
N ARG A 93 -18.75 -12.80 -6.23
CA ARG A 93 -18.81 -13.65 -7.41
C ARG A 93 -17.56 -13.37 -8.26
N VAL A 94 -16.79 -14.41 -8.57
CA VAL A 94 -15.55 -14.27 -9.36
C VAL A 94 -15.79 -14.87 -10.73
N LEU A 95 -15.67 -14.05 -11.78
CA LEU A 95 -15.85 -14.44 -13.18
C LEU A 95 -14.51 -14.39 -13.88
N ASP A 96 -14.07 -15.50 -14.48
CA ASP A 96 -12.84 -15.51 -15.25
C ASP A 96 -13.07 -14.87 -16.62
N VAL A 97 -12.18 -13.96 -17.01
CA VAL A 97 -12.23 -13.23 -18.28
C VAL A 97 -10.89 -13.30 -19.00
N ILE A 98 -10.95 -13.41 -20.32
CA ILE A 98 -9.74 -13.48 -21.15
C ILE A 98 -9.11 -12.09 -21.24
N ASN A 99 -7.78 -12.01 -21.23
CA ASN A 99 -7.09 -10.74 -21.45
C ASN A 99 -7.41 -10.15 -22.83
N ILE A 100 -7.75 -8.85 -22.86
CA ILE A 100 -7.89 -8.08 -24.09
C ILE A 100 -6.52 -7.55 -24.49
N ASP A 101 -6.07 -7.91 -25.69
CA ASP A 101 -4.83 -7.41 -26.25
C ASP A 101 -4.88 -5.89 -26.41
N ASN A 102 -3.87 -5.20 -25.86
CA ASN A 102 -3.80 -3.75 -25.93
C ASN A 102 -3.06 -3.30 -27.19
N PRO A 103 -3.76 -2.75 -28.21
CA PRO A 103 -3.14 -2.37 -29.48
C PRO A 103 -2.25 -1.13 -29.36
N PHE A 104 -2.29 -0.42 -28.23
CA PHE A 104 -1.49 0.78 -27.98
C PHE A 104 -0.11 0.45 -27.37
N VAL A 105 0.19 -0.83 -27.14
CA VAL A 105 1.52 -1.31 -26.72
C VAL A 105 2.56 -0.92 -27.77
N GLY A 106 3.66 -0.32 -27.32
CA GLY A 106 4.71 0.22 -28.21
C GLY A 106 4.37 1.59 -28.82
N GLY A 107 3.16 2.11 -28.58
CA GLY A 107 2.70 3.43 -28.99
C GLY A 107 2.49 4.37 -27.80
N THR A 108 1.24 4.79 -27.59
CA THR A 108 0.87 5.76 -26.54
C THR A 108 0.91 5.18 -25.12
N LEU A 109 0.87 3.84 -24.97
CA LEU A 109 0.98 3.20 -23.66
C LEU A 109 2.41 3.32 -23.11
N ARG A 110 2.62 4.27 -22.20
CA ARG A 110 3.93 4.49 -21.57
C ARG A 110 4.22 3.56 -20.40
N ASN A 111 3.20 3.16 -19.66
CA ASN A 111 3.35 2.37 -18.45
C ASN A 111 2.95 0.92 -18.69
N LYS A 112 3.92 0.02 -18.72
CA LYS A 112 3.70 -1.43 -18.89
C LYS A 112 2.78 -2.03 -17.82
N GLY A 113 2.70 -1.40 -16.64
CA GLY A 113 1.78 -1.82 -15.58
C GLY A 113 0.31 -1.59 -15.88
N PHE A 114 -0.04 -0.98 -17.02
CA PHE A 114 -1.41 -0.77 -17.50
C PHE A 114 -1.74 -1.58 -18.75
N ILE A 115 -0.97 -2.61 -19.07
CA ILE A 115 -1.20 -3.40 -20.29
C ILE A 115 -2.59 -4.06 -20.30
N TYR A 116 -3.11 -4.48 -19.15
CA TYR A 116 -4.40 -5.14 -19.02
C TYR A 116 -5.55 -4.22 -18.56
N THR A 117 -5.37 -2.89 -18.57
CA THR A 117 -6.46 -1.97 -18.18
C THR A 117 -7.69 -2.07 -19.09
N LEU A 118 -7.50 -2.51 -20.34
CA LEU A 118 -8.59 -2.71 -21.30
C LEU A 118 -9.49 -3.89 -20.95
N ASN A 119 -9.11 -4.79 -20.03
CA ASN A 119 -10.02 -5.81 -19.49
C ASN A 119 -11.26 -5.18 -18.82
N LYS A 120 -11.20 -3.89 -18.47
CA LYS A 120 -12.36 -3.09 -18.05
C LYS A 120 -13.53 -3.14 -19.06
N LEU A 121 -13.26 -3.38 -20.35
CA LEU A 121 -14.31 -3.47 -21.37
C LEU A 121 -15.24 -4.68 -21.18
N HIS A 122 -14.80 -5.74 -20.49
CA HIS A 122 -15.65 -6.91 -20.18
C HIS A 122 -16.90 -6.56 -19.36
N VAL A 123 -16.90 -5.41 -18.68
CA VAL A 123 -18.07 -4.87 -17.97
C VAL A 123 -19.29 -4.74 -18.90
N TRP A 124 -19.09 -4.42 -20.19
CA TRP A 124 -20.18 -4.36 -21.16
C TRP A 124 -20.71 -5.73 -21.60
N ASN A 125 -19.98 -6.81 -21.35
CA ASN A 125 -20.37 -8.18 -21.69
C ASN A 125 -21.06 -8.93 -20.54
N MET A 126 -21.37 -8.26 -19.44
CA MET A 126 -22.06 -8.84 -18.28
C MET A 126 -23.58 -8.92 -18.49
N LEU A 127 -24.00 -9.64 -19.54
CA LEU A 127 -25.38 -9.65 -20.06
C LEU A 127 -26.44 -10.22 -19.08
N GLU A 128 -25.99 -10.84 -18.00
CA GLU A 128 -26.81 -11.37 -16.92
C GLU A 128 -27.30 -10.29 -15.92
N TYR A 129 -26.75 -9.08 -16.01
CA TYR A 129 -27.15 -7.92 -15.22
C TYR A 129 -27.82 -6.86 -16.09
N GLU A 130 -28.81 -6.17 -15.55
CA GLU A 130 -29.44 -5.04 -16.22
C GLU A 130 -28.64 -3.75 -16.05
N ARG A 131 -27.89 -3.64 -14.95
CA ARG A 131 -26.98 -2.53 -14.69
C ARG A 131 -25.84 -2.92 -13.80
N VAL A 132 -24.66 -2.43 -14.14
CA VAL A 132 -23.46 -2.61 -13.36
C VAL A 132 -22.85 -1.26 -12.99
N VAL A 133 -22.36 -1.15 -11.75
CA VAL A 133 -21.56 -0.02 -11.28
C VAL A 133 -20.13 -0.50 -11.14
N TYR A 134 -19.28 -0.12 -12.09
CA TYR A 134 -17.87 -0.42 -12.07
C TYR A 134 -17.11 0.55 -11.16
N LEU A 135 -16.18 0.03 -10.35
CA LEU A 135 -15.25 0.79 -9.52
C LEU A 135 -13.81 0.27 -9.70
N ASP A 136 -12.84 1.19 -9.89
CA ASP A 136 -11.42 0.84 -9.79
C ASP A 136 -11.05 0.51 -8.34
N ALA A 137 -10.10 -0.42 -8.15
CA ALA A 137 -9.66 -0.93 -6.83
C ALA A 137 -9.09 0.13 -5.87
N ASP A 138 -8.87 1.35 -6.33
CA ASP A 138 -8.43 2.50 -5.55
C ASP A 138 -9.58 3.48 -5.23
N ASN A 139 -10.84 3.01 -5.27
CA ASN A 139 -12.01 3.74 -4.83
C ASN A 139 -12.60 3.08 -3.57
N VAL A 140 -13.27 3.88 -2.75
CA VAL A 140 -14.05 3.38 -1.60
C VAL A 140 -15.41 4.04 -1.55
N LEU A 141 -16.44 3.28 -1.18
CA LEU A 141 -17.77 3.78 -0.87
C LEU A 141 -17.81 4.28 0.58
N ILE A 142 -18.20 5.53 0.77
CA ILE A 142 -18.39 6.16 2.08
C ILE A 142 -19.85 6.02 2.54
N ARG A 143 -20.77 5.95 1.58
CA ARG A 143 -22.22 5.83 1.77
C ARG A 143 -22.82 4.96 0.67
N ASN A 144 -24.01 4.42 0.94
CA ASN A 144 -24.77 3.68 -0.06
C ASN A 144 -24.98 4.54 -1.31
N ALA A 145 -24.69 3.98 -2.48
CA ALA A 145 -24.77 4.66 -3.77
C ALA A 145 -25.67 3.91 -4.75
N ASP A 146 -26.61 3.10 -4.26
CA ASP A 146 -27.45 2.22 -5.07
C ASP A 146 -28.36 3.00 -6.04
N GLU A 147 -28.60 4.28 -5.76
CA GLU A 147 -29.25 5.18 -6.71
C GLU A 147 -28.52 5.29 -8.06
N LEU A 148 -27.23 4.95 -8.14
CA LEU A 148 -26.49 4.86 -9.41
C LEU A 148 -27.10 3.85 -10.38
N PHE A 149 -27.79 2.81 -9.89
CA PHE A 149 -28.51 1.86 -10.73
C PHE A 149 -29.75 2.47 -11.42
N LEU A 150 -30.14 3.72 -11.11
CA LEU A 150 -31.17 4.46 -11.84
C LEU A 150 -30.62 5.37 -12.95
N CYS A 151 -29.29 5.38 -13.14
CA CYS A 151 -28.68 6.19 -14.19
C CYS A 151 -28.98 5.65 -15.60
N GLY A 152 -28.64 6.44 -16.64
CA GLY A 152 -28.77 6.02 -18.04
C GLY A 152 -27.81 4.90 -18.46
N GLU A 153 -27.84 4.53 -19.74
CA GLU A 153 -27.07 3.38 -20.27
C GLU A 153 -25.55 3.49 -20.04
N PHE A 154 -25.01 4.71 -20.07
CA PHE A 154 -23.62 4.98 -19.69
C PHE A 154 -23.52 6.25 -18.87
N CYS A 155 -22.96 6.16 -17.65
CA CYS A 155 -22.76 7.32 -16.79
C CYS A 155 -21.37 7.37 -16.20
N ALA A 156 -20.82 8.58 -16.11
CA ALA A 156 -19.51 8.82 -15.52
C ALA A 156 -19.42 10.24 -14.92
N VAL A 157 -18.45 10.42 -14.03
CA VAL A 157 -18.11 11.72 -13.42
C VAL A 157 -17.07 12.43 -14.27
N PHE A 158 -17.24 13.73 -14.53
CA PHE A 158 -16.25 14.53 -15.26
C PHE A 158 -15.06 14.91 -14.37
N MET A 159 -13.83 14.62 -14.81
CA MET A 159 -12.60 15.07 -14.14
C MET A 159 -12.19 16.48 -14.58
N ASN A 160 -12.53 16.85 -15.81
CA ASN A 160 -12.39 18.20 -16.37
C ASN A 160 -13.49 18.39 -17.45
N PRO A 161 -13.67 19.59 -18.04
CA PRO A 161 -14.75 19.80 -19.02
C PRO A 161 -14.74 18.89 -20.27
N CYS A 162 -13.59 18.29 -20.60
CA CYS A 162 -13.39 17.48 -21.80
C CYS A 162 -13.44 15.97 -21.54
N HIS A 163 -13.01 15.53 -20.35
CA HIS A 163 -12.79 14.12 -20.02
C HIS A 163 -13.53 13.73 -18.74
N PHE A 164 -14.13 12.55 -18.78
CA PHE A 164 -14.66 11.86 -17.60
C PHE A 164 -13.63 10.92 -16.99
N HIS A 165 -13.77 10.61 -15.72
CA HIS A 165 -12.92 9.68 -15.00
C HIS A 165 -13.44 8.24 -15.16
N THR A 166 -12.56 7.29 -15.46
CA THR A 166 -12.93 5.86 -15.62
C THR A 166 -12.88 5.05 -14.32
N GLY A 167 -12.65 5.71 -13.19
CA GLY A 167 -12.63 5.06 -11.86
C GLY A 167 -13.99 4.70 -11.29
N LEU A 168 -15.07 5.33 -11.78
CA LEU A 168 -16.45 4.93 -11.52
C LEU A 168 -17.26 5.06 -12.81
N LEU A 169 -17.86 3.96 -13.26
CA LEU A 169 -18.71 3.91 -14.44
C LEU A 169 -20.02 3.22 -14.10
N VAL A 170 -21.14 3.74 -14.59
CA VAL A 170 -22.41 3.01 -14.64
C VAL A 170 -22.61 2.55 -16.07
N VAL A 171 -22.87 1.25 -16.26
CA VAL A 171 -22.98 0.63 -17.57
C VAL A 171 -24.25 -0.23 -17.60
N THR A 172 -25.03 -0.10 -18.67
CA THR A 172 -26.00 -1.12 -19.08
C THR A 172 -25.25 -2.11 -20.00
N PRO A 173 -25.03 -3.37 -19.58
CA PRO A 173 -24.38 -4.36 -20.42
C PRO A 173 -25.11 -4.57 -21.75
N SER A 174 -24.36 -4.71 -22.84
CA SER A 174 -24.89 -4.89 -24.18
C SER A 174 -23.84 -5.52 -25.08
N SER A 175 -24.16 -6.68 -25.66
CA SER A 175 -23.27 -7.39 -26.58
C SER A 175 -22.90 -6.54 -27.80
N SER A 176 -23.86 -5.79 -28.37
CA SER A 176 -23.58 -4.93 -29.52
C SER A 176 -22.64 -3.77 -29.18
N GLU A 177 -22.73 -3.25 -27.95
CA GLU A 177 -21.85 -2.17 -27.49
C GLU A 177 -20.46 -2.69 -27.14
N TYR A 178 -20.37 -3.89 -26.54
CA TYR A 178 -19.11 -4.57 -26.29
C TYR A 178 -18.36 -4.85 -27.59
N GLU A 179 -19.02 -5.39 -28.61
CA GLU A 179 -18.44 -5.59 -29.95
C GLU A 179 -18.01 -4.26 -30.60
N ARG A 180 -18.81 -3.19 -30.43
CA ARG A 180 -18.44 -1.85 -30.90
C ARG A 180 -17.16 -1.34 -30.23
N LEU A 181 -16.97 -1.62 -28.94
CA LEU A 181 -15.77 -1.26 -28.19
C LEU A 181 -14.55 -2.04 -28.67
N LEU A 182 -14.66 -3.36 -28.81
CA LEU A 182 -13.56 -4.18 -29.29
C LEU A 182 -13.13 -3.81 -30.71
N ASN A 183 -14.09 -3.60 -31.63
CA ASN A 183 -13.78 -3.20 -33.00
C ASN A 183 -13.11 -1.82 -33.10
N ALA A 184 -13.37 -0.92 -32.14
CA ALA A 184 -12.76 0.40 -32.11
C ALA A 184 -11.31 0.40 -31.57
N LEU A 185 -10.88 -0.67 -30.89
CA LEU A 185 -9.50 -0.82 -30.43
C LEU A 185 -8.53 -0.77 -31.62
N GLY A 186 -7.47 0.04 -31.51
CA GLY A 186 -6.48 0.24 -32.57
C GLY A 186 -6.91 1.17 -33.72
N HIS A 187 -8.21 1.45 -33.84
CA HIS A 187 -8.75 2.38 -34.85
C HIS A 187 -9.02 3.79 -34.31
N LEU A 188 -9.19 3.93 -32.99
CA LEU A 188 -9.31 5.21 -32.32
C LEU A 188 -8.05 5.55 -31.52
N GLU A 189 -7.73 6.84 -31.47
CA GLU A 189 -6.65 7.33 -30.61
C GLU A 189 -6.99 7.16 -29.13
N SER A 190 -6.00 6.73 -28.35
CA SER A 190 -6.02 6.75 -26.89
C SER A 190 -4.85 7.58 -26.40
N PHE A 191 -5.13 8.70 -25.71
CA PHE A 191 -4.11 9.66 -25.31
C PHE A 191 -3.12 9.12 -24.25
N ASP A 192 -3.51 8.10 -23.49
CA ASP A 192 -2.66 7.43 -22.51
C ASP A 192 -2.34 5.96 -22.87
N GLY A 193 -2.93 5.45 -23.95
CA GLY A 193 -2.83 4.06 -24.37
C GLY A 193 -3.51 3.06 -23.43
N ALA A 194 -4.31 3.56 -22.48
CA ALA A 194 -5.02 2.79 -21.47
C ALA A 194 -6.54 2.98 -21.59
N ASP A 195 -7.29 2.52 -20.59
CA ASP A 195 -8.75 2.59 -20.56
C ASP A 195 -9.27 4.03 -20.51
N GLN A 196 -8.61 4.90 -19.75
CA GLN A 196 -9.02 6.29 -19.53
C GLN A 196 -8.96 7.10 -20.84
N GLY A 197 -7.91 6.96 -21.64
CA GLY A 197 -7.81 7.56 -22.96
C GLY A 197 -8.78 6.98 -23.97
N PHE A 198 -8.88 5.64 -24.04
CA PHE A 198 -9.73 4.97 -25.01
C PHE A 198 -11.22 5.25 -24.78
N LEU A 199 -11.69 5.10 -23.53
CA LEU A 199 -13.10 5.35 -23.20
C LEU A 199 -13.47 6.83 -23.34
N SER A 200 -12.52 7.75 -23.06
CA SER A 200 -12.72 9.18 -23.34
C SER A 200 -13.01 9.43 -24.83
N SER A 201 -12.23 8.82 -25.73
CA SER A 201 -12.43 8.95 -27.17
C SER A 201 -13.80 8.40 -27.61
N MET A 202 -14.27 7.32 -26.99
CA MET A 202 -15.56 6.70 -27.28
C MET A 202 -16.76 7.52 -26.80
N TYR A 203 -16.72 8.04 -25.58
CA TYR A 203 -17.94 8.52 -24.90
C TYR A 203 -17.95 10.02 -24.56
N SER A 204 -16.82 10.72 -24.52
CA SER A 204 -16.79 12.12 -24.05
C SER A 204 -17.65 13.07 -24.88
N LYS A 205 -17.76 12.86 -26.20
CA LYS A 205 -18.61 13.69 -27.08
C LYS A 205 -20.10 13.51 -26.76
N MET A 206 -20.53 12.28 -26.50
CA MET A 206 -21.90 11.97 -26.11
C MET A 206 -22.18 12.51 -24.70
N LEU A 207 -21.32 12.19 -23.73
CA LEU A 207 -21.53 12.56 -22.33
C LEU A 207 -21.52 14.08 -22.11
N ARG A 208 -20.73 14.86 -22.85
CA ARG A 208 -20.76 16.34 -22.76
C ARG A 208 -22.14 16.92 -23.10
N LYS A 209 -22.92 16.24 -23.95
CA LYS A 209 -24.29 16.63 -24.32
C LYS A 209 -25.36 16.01 -23.41
N ALA A 210 -24.97 15.06 -22.57
CA ALA A 210 -25.88 14.32 -21.72
C ALA A 210 -26.38 15.17 -20.54
N LYS A 211 -27.60 14.86 -20.08
CA LYS A 211 -28.21 15.49 -18.91
C LYS A 211 -27.44 15.11 -17.64
N LEU A 212 -27.48 15.98 -16.64
CA LEU A 212 -26.95 15.66 -15.32
C LEU A 212 -27.89 14.67 -14.63
N PHE A 213 -27.33 13.63 -14.02
CA PHE A 213 -28.08 12.69 -13.20
C PHE A 213 -28.54 13.38 -11.91
N THR A 214 -29.85 13.36 -11.68
CA THR A 214 -30.48 13.84 -10.46
C THR A 214 -31.43 12.75 -9.96
N PRO A 215 -31.13 12.06 -8.85
CA PRO A 215 -32.02 11.05 -8.32
C PRO A 215 -33.32 11.73 -7.87
N MET A 216 -34.47 11.27 -8.37
CA MET A 216 -35.75 11.74 -7.85
C MET A 216 -35.97 11.12 -6.46
N LYS A 217 -36.18 11.96 -5.44
CA LYS A 217 -36.45 11.53 -4.06
C LYS A 217 -37.60 10.50 -3.91
N SER A 218 -38.50 10.41 -4.89
CA SER A 218 -39.63 9.47 -4.90
C SER A 218 -39.35 8.11 -5.56
N SER A 219 -38.18 7.91 -6.18
CA SER A 219 -37.83 6.66 -6.89
C SER A 219 -36.88 5.76 -6.08
N TYR A 220 -36.52 6.18 -4.87
CA TYR A 220 -35.66 5.42 -3.95
C TYR A 220 -36.32 5.35 -2.57
N THR A 221 -37.38 4.54 -2.46
CA THR A 221 -37.93 4.12 -1.16
C THR A 221 -37.40 2.73 -0.84
N GLY A 222 -36.13 2.69 -0.42
CA GLY A 222 -35.59 1.68 0.48
C GLY A 222 -35.50 0.20 0.07
N ALA A 223 -35.97 -0.22 -1.11
CA ALA A 223 -35.75 -1.61 -1.55
C ALA A 223 -35.92 -1.89 -3.05
N ILE A 224 -36.58 -1.02 -3.83
CA ILE A 224 -36.91 -1.33 -5.23
C ILE A 224 -36.33 -0.25 -6.14
N VAL A 225 -35.25 -0.59 -6.85
CA VAL A 225 -34.70 0.20 -7.95
C VAL A 225 -35.43 -0.22 -9.23
N GLU A 226 -36.34 0.63 -9.71
CA GLU A 226 -37.04 0.42 -10.97
C GLU A 226 -36.48 1.34 -12.06
N ILE A 227 -36.06 0.71 -13.16
CA ILE A 227 -35.53 1.45 -14.31
C ILE A 227 -36.68 1.91 -15.19
N LYS A 228 -36.85 3.23 -15.34
CA LYS A 228 -37.87 3.81 -16.22
C LYS A 228 -37.41 3.79 -17.67
N LYS A 229 -38.21 3.17 -18.55
CA LYS A 229 -37.99 3.15 -20.00
C LYS A 229 -38.86 4.22 -20.71
N PRO A 230 -38.38 4.84 -21.81
CA PRO A 230 -37.06 4.67 -22.42
C PRO A 230 -35.95 5.36 -21.62
N GLU A 231 -34.80 4.71 -21.54
CA GLU A 231 -33.65 5.19 -20.80
C GLU A 231 -32.79 6.14 -21.65
N PRO A 232 -32.21 7.20 -21.07
CA PRO A 232 -31.23 8.01 -21.79
C PRO A 232 -29.95 7.22 -22.11
N LYS A 233 -29.42 7.40 -23.33
CA LYS A 233 -28.16 6.79 -23.79
C LYS A 233 -26.94 7.08 -22.89
N GLY A 234 -26.98 8.18 -22.16
CA GLY A 234 -26.02 8.42 -21.08
C GLY A 234 -26.40 9.62 -20.24
N MET A 235 -25.75 9.74 -19.08
CA MET A 235 -25.90 10.88 -18.18
C MET A 235 -24.56 11.25 -17.54
N ARG A 236 -24.43 12.52 -17.16
CA ARG A 236 -23.28 12.99 -16.38
C ARG A 236 -23.57 12.82 -14.91
N LEU A 237 -22.64 12.22 -14.17
CA LEU A 237 -22.73 12.15 -12.72
C LEU A 237 -22.14 13.42 -12.09
N PRO A 238 -22.84 14.04 -11.12
CA PRO A 238 -22.25 15.03 -10.23
C PRO A 238 -20.93 14.56 -9.58
N VAL A 239 -20.01 15.48 -9.31
CA VAL A 239 -18.67 15.15 -8.75
C VAL A 239 -18.72 14.37 -7.43
N GLY A 240 -19.76 14.55 -6.63
CA GLY A 240 -19.94 13.82 -5.36
C GLY A 240 -20.21 12.32 -5.54
N TYR A 241 -20.53 11.82 -6.74
CA TYR A 241 -20.62 10.37 -6.95
C TYR A 241 -19.25 9.70 -6.98
N ASN A 242 -18.21 10.39 -7.47
CA ASN A 242 -16.82 9.91 -7.44
C ASN A 242 -15.88 11.11 -7.32
N ILE A 243 -15.60 11.51 -6.08
CA ILE A 243 -14.73 12.66 -5.81
C ILE A 243 -13.28 12.21 -5.72
N ASN A 244 -12.39 12.95 -6.37
CA ASN A 244 -10.97 12.75 -6.22
C ASN A 244 -10.51 13.35 -4.89
N HIS A 245 -9.86 12.56 -4.03
CA HIS A 245 -9.28 13.06 -2.77
C HIS A 245 -8.33 14.26 -2.98
N LYS A 246 -7.68 14.38 -4.16
CA LYS A 246 -6.80 15.53 -4.48
C LYS A 246 -7.48 16.89 -4.31
N TYR A 247 -8.76 16.96 -4.64
CA TYR A 247 -9.57 18.18 -4.56
C TYR A 247 -9.67 18.74 -3.14
N PHE A 248 -9.51 17.89 -2.12
CA PHE A 248 -9.41 18.36 -0.74
C PHE A 248 -8.13 19.15 -0.50
N TYR A 249 -6.98 18.65 -0.96
CA TYR A 249 -5.68 19.24 -0.67
C TYR A 249 -5.43 20.57 -1.39
N GLU A 250 -6.22 20.89 -2.42
CA GLU A 250 -6.15 22.21 -3.08
C GLU A 250 -6.48 23.36 -2.13
N GLN A 251 -7.37 23.14 -1.16
CA GLN A 251 -7.83 24.16 -0.21
C GLN A 251 -7.90 23.67 1.24
N TYR A 252 -7.46 22.43 1.48
CA TYR A 252 -7.58 21.71 2.74
C TYR A 252 -9.02 21.65 3.30
N HIS A 253 -10.02 21.69 2.41
CA HIS A 253 -11.44 21.60 2.73
C HIS A 253 -12.27 21.35 1.47
N TRP A 254 -13.52 20.91 1.64
CA TRP A 254 -14.43 20.62 0.53
C TRP A 254 -15.22 21.80 -0.04
N LYS A 255 -15.00 23.05 0.43
CA LYS A 255 -15.86 24.22 0.12
C LYS A 255 -16.20 24.40 -1.38
N LEU A 256 -15.23 24.17 -2.26
CA LEU A 256 -15.40 24.32 -3.72
C LEU A 256 -16.25 23.21 -4.37
N TYR A 257 -16.39 22.07 -3.68
CA TYR A 257 -17.02 20.86 -4.22
C TYR A 257 -18.31 20.50 -3.46
N TYR A 258 -18.80 21.38 -2.57
CA TYR A 258 -20.12 21.22 -1.95
C TYR A 258 -21.22 21.46 -2.98
N LEU A 259 -21.84 20.38 -3.42
CA LEU A 259 -23.13 20.45 -4.11
C LEU A 259 -24.25 20.33 -3.08
N ARG A 260 -25.31 21.13 -3.23
CA ARG A 260 -26.46 21.17 -2.31
C ARG A 260 -27.07 19.79 -2.05
N GLN A 261 -27.04 18.91 -3.05
CA GLN A 261 -27.51 17.52 -2.95
C GLN A 261 -26.68 16.66 -1.98
N PHE A 262 -25.37 16.91 -1.88
CA PHE A 262 -24.47 16.21 -0.96
C PHE A 262 -24.21 17.00 0.33
N ALA A 263 -24.60 18.29 0.38
CA ALA A 263 -24.37 19.18 1.51
C ALA A 263 -25.16 18.80 2.77
N SER A 264 -26.29 18.08 2.63
CA SER A 264 -27.03 17.54 3.78
C SER A 264 -26.50 16.19 4.26
N MET A 265 -25.56 15.57 3.54
CA MET A 265 -24.94 14.30 3.94
C MET A 265 -23.90 14.49 5.06
N THR A 266 -23.91 15.64 5.73
CA THR A 266 -22.89 16.06 6.69
C THR A 266 -23.03 15.46 8.10
N SER A 267 -23.91 14.48 8.30
CA SER A 267 -24.16 13.84 9.61
C SER A 267 -23.77 12.34 9.58
N PRO A 268 -23.30 11.75 10.70
CA PRO A 268 -22.64 10.45 10.72
C PRO A 268 -23.68 9.32 10.69
N ILE A 269 -24.29 9.11 9.53
CA ILE A 269 -24.91 7.84 9.17
C ILE A 269 -24.00 7.21 8.09
N SER A 270 -22.70 7.18 8.36
CA SER A 270 -21.83 6.20 7.74
C SER A 270 -21.72 5.05 8.74
N PRO A 271 -21.99 3.80 8.34
CA PRO A 271 -21.74 2.62 9.17
C PRO A 271 -20.24 2.47 9.49
N VAL A 272 -19.38 3.19 8.77
CA VAL A 272 -17.99 3.44 9.14
C VAL A 272 -17.96 4.66 10.05
N LYS A 273 -17.73 4.47 11.35
CA LYS A 273 -17.23 5.54 12.22
C LYS A 273 -15.84 5.93 11.70
N VAL A 274 -15.79 6.75 10.67
CA VAL A 274 -14.56 7.39 10.22
C VAL A 274 -14.20 8.38 11.32
N VAL A 275 -13.31 7.97 12.23
CA VAL A 275 -12.83 8.82 13.33
C VAL A 275 -11.70 9.66 12.77
N VAL A 276 -12.04 10.60 11.90
CA VAL A 276 -11.14 11.66 11.50
C VAL A 276 -11.79 12.97 11.92
N GLU A 277 -11.44 13.46 13.13
CA GLU A 277 -11.91 14.73 13.70
C GLU A 277 -11.67 15.94 12.77
N SER A 278 -10.78 15.84 11.77
CA SER A 278 -10.50 16.91 10.80
C SER A 278 -11.35 16.85 9.52
N ALA A 279 -12.06 15.75 9.24
CA ALA A 279 -12.92 15.65 8.08
C ALA A 279 -14.28 16.28 8.39
N ARG A 280 -14.42 17.58 8.11
CA ARG A 280 -15.74 18.12 7.75
C ARG A 280 -16.36 17.15 6.75
N SER A 281 -17.55 16.64 7.08
CA SER A 281 -18.17 15.49 6.45
C SER A 281 -18.02 15.48 4.92
N ILE A 282 -17.38 14.44 4.39
CA ILE A 282 -17.06 14.32 2.96
C ILE A 282 -18.36 14.41 2.14
N PRO A 283 -18.52 15.40 1.24
CA PRO A 283 -19.75 15.60 0.47
C PRO A 283 -19.78 14.70 -0.77
N ALA A 284 -19.52 13.40 -0.58
CA ALA A 284 -19.47 12.43 -1.66
C ALA A 284 -19.95 11.04 -1.18
N LEU A 285 -20.39 10.23 -2.14
CA LEU A 285 -20.75 8.84 -1.94
C LEU A 285 -19.53 7.93 -2.08
N THR A 286 -18.61 8.26 -3.01
CA THR A 286 -17.35 7.53 -3.19
C THR A 286 -16.16 8.48 -3.26
N VAL A 287 -15.01 8.02 -2.78
CA VAL A 287 -13.74 8.73 -2.85
C VAL A 287 -12.76 7.89 -3.65
N GLY A 288 -12.19 8.48 -4.70
CA GLY A 288 -11.13 7.88 -5.51
C GLY A 288 -9.75 8.38 -5.12
N TYR A 289 -8.77 7.47 -5.19
CA TYR A 289 -7.36 7.73 -4.90
C TYR A 289 -6.43 7.70 -6.13
N PRO A 290 -6.67 8.49 -7.20
CA PRO A 290 -5.89 8.45 -8.44
C PRO A 290 -4.56 9.24 -8.33
N MET A 291 -3.69 8.87 -7.38
CA MET A 291 -2.35 9.46 -7.20
C MET A 291 -1.24 8.64 -7.86
N ALA A 292 -0.05 9.24 -7.92
CA ALA A 292 1.18 8.51 -8.25
C ALA A 292 1.27 7.24 -7.41
N SER A 293 1.80 6.16 -7.99
CA SER A 293 1.85 4.84 -7.37
C SER A 293 2.31 4.90 -5.92
N ILE A 294 3.38 5.65 -5.66
CA ILE A 294 3.97 5.82 -4.32
C ILE A 294 2.98 6.41 -3.30
N LEU A 295 2.07 7.31 -3.68
CA LEU A 295 1.11 7.97 -2.78
C LEU A 295 -0.25 7.29 -2.70
N LYS A 296 -0.36 6.02 -3.12
CA LYS A 296 -1.61 5.26 -3.04
C LYS A 296 -1.98 4.90 -1.59
N PRO A 297 -3.28 4.71 -1.29
CA PRO A 297 -3.76 4.54 0.08
C PRO A 297 -3.38 3.21 0.72
N TRP A 298 -2.99 2.20 -0.06
CA TRP A 298 -2.41 0.98 0.50
C TRP A 298 -1.02 1.19 1.13
N TYR A 299 -0.34 2.28 0.80
CA TYR A 299 0.90 2.68 1.45
C TYR A 299 0.63 3.57 2.65
N TRP A 300 0.98 3.06 3.81
CA TRP A 300 0.75 3.71 5.08
C TRP A 300 1.39 5.08 5.25
N TRP A 301 2.59 5.24 4.70
CA TRP A 301 3.34 6.48 4.87
C TRP A 301 2.68 7.62 4.07
N ALA A 302 1.88 7.31 3.04
CA ALA A 302 1.10 8.31 2.33
C ALA A 302 0.07 8.96 3.27
N GLY A 303 -0.43 8.23 4.26
CA GLY A 303 -1.32 8.76 5.30
C GLY A 303 -0.70 9.85 6.19
N PHE A 304 0.64 10.00 6.22
CA PHE A 304 1.28 11.13 6.89
C PHE A 304 1.15 12.44 6.12
N PHE A 305 1.06 12.35 4.80
CA PHE A 305 1.01 13.51 3.92
C PHE A 305 -0.42 13.79 3.46
N MET A 306 -1.30 12.79 3.56
CA MET A 306 -2.61 12.78 2.95
C MET A 306 -3.69 12.40 3.97
N ASP A 307 -4.31 13.40 4.61
CA ASP A 307 -5.35 13.23 5.63
C ASP A 307 -6.49 12.26 5.26
N LEU A 308 -6.98 12.31 4.02
CA LEU A 308 -8.08 11.47 3.55
C LEU A 308 -7.73 9.99 3.43
N HIS A 309 -6.45 9.62 3.40
CA HIS A 309 -6.06 8.20 3.43
C HIS A 309 -6.50 7.53 4.74
N GLY A 310 -6.72 8.30 5.82
CA GLY A 310 -7.31 7.79 7.06
C GLY A 310 -8.65 7.09 6.82
N VAL A 311 -9.48 7.61 5.91
CA VAL A 311 -10.76 7.00 5.53
C VAL A 311 -10.59 5.59 4.97
N TRP A 312 -9.60 5.41 4.09
CA TRP A 312 -9.30 4.12 3.51
C TRP A 312 -8.74 3.14 4.55
N HIS A 313 -7.88 3.64 5.46
CA HIS A 313 -7.32 2.84 6.54
C HIS A 313 -8.35 2.43 7.60
N ASP A 314 -9.32 3.29 7.89
CA ASP A 314 -10.44 2.98 8.80
C ASP A 314 -11.29 1.83 8.24
N ILE A 315 -11.59 1.83 6.94
CA ILE A 315 -12.30 0.73 6.28
C ILE A 315 -11.43 -0.54 6.27
N ARG A 316 -10.13 -0.43 5.99
CA ARG A 316 -9.22 -1.58 6.07
C ARG A 316 -9.19 -2.18 7.47
N ALA A 317 -9.24 -1.36 8.52
CA ALA A 317 -9.19 -1.82 9.91
C ALA A 317 -10.41 -2.65 10.32
N THR A 318 -11.54 -2.54 9.61
CA THR A 318 -12.74 -3.36 9.86
C THR A 318 -12.76 -4.68 9.08
N LEU A 319 -11.76 -4.94 8.22
CA LEU A 319 -11.66 -6.22 7.51
C LEU A 319 -11.47 -7.39 8.50
N PRO A 320 -12.14 -8.53 8.28
CA PRO A 320 -11.90 -9.74 9.05
C PRO A 320 -10.43 -10.18 8.98
N ALA A 321 -9.85 -10.56 10.12
CA ALA A 321 -8.45 -11.01 10.20
C ALA A 321 -8.14 -12.23 9.32
N SER A 322 -9.14 -13.06 8.99
CA SER A 322 -8.99 -14.19 8.06
C SER A 322 -8.75 -13.76 6.61
N GLN A 323 -9.20 -12.55 6.25
CA GLN A 323 -9.13 -11.97 4.92
C GLN A 323 -7.95 -11.00 4.78
N GLU A 324 -7.57 -10.27 5.82
CA GLU A 324 -6.37 -9.42 5.83
C GLU A 324 -5.12 -10.26 6.12
N ARG A 325 -4.55 -10.86 5.06
CA ARG A 325 -3.25 -11.56 5.14
C ARG A 325 -2.08 -10.68 4.72
N TYR A 326 -2.38 -9.58 4.03
CA TYR A 326 -1.39 -8.67 3.45
C TYR A 326 -0.47 -8.09 4.53
N GLY A 327 -1.01 -7.64 5.66
CA GLY A 327 -0.21 -7.06 6.74
C GLY A 327 0.81 -8.03 7.32
N ALA A 328 0.41 -9.29 7.56
CA ALA A 328 1.27 -10.33 8.10
C ALA A 328 2.33 -10.79 7.09
N GLU A 329 1.94 -11.03 5.83
CA GLU A 329 2.87 -11.44 4.77
C GLU A 329 3.94 -10.37 4.52
N GLU A 330 3.57 -9.09 4.48
CA GLU A 330 4.51 -7.99 4.31
C GLU A 330 5.41 -7.79 5.55
N ALA A 331 4.89 -8.01 6.76
CA ALA A 331 5.71 -7.98 7.97
C ALA A 331 6.78 -9.08 7.96
N ILE A 332 6.42 -10.31 7.54
CA ILE A 332 7.36 -11.42 7.40
C ILE A 332 8.41 -11.12 6.32
N LYS A 333 7.99 -10.66 5.13
CA LYS A 333 8.94 -10.28 4.07
C LYS A 333 9.89 -9.18 4.54
N THR A 334 9.39 -8.21 5.30
CA THR A 334 10.21 -7.16 5.91
C THR A 334 11.23 -7.75 6.87
N LEU A 335 10.82 -8.62 7.80
CA LEU A 335 11.73 -9.27 8.74
C LEU A 335 12.81 -10.06 8.01
N LEU A 336 12.43 -10.86 7.01
CA LEU A 336 13.37 -11.64 6.20
C LEU A 336 14.36 -10.72 5.47
N GLY A 337 13.87 -9.64 4.85
CA GLY A 337 14.71 -8.64 4.19
C GLY A 337 15.65 -7.94 5.15
N PHE A 338 15.18 -7.61 6.36
CA PHE A 338 15.96 -7.01 7.42
C PHE A 338 17.10 -7.93 7.89
N PHE A 339 16.78 -9.18 8.25
CA PHE A 339 17.80 -10.15 8.69
C PHE A 339 18.78 -10.51 7.58
N SER A 340 18.32 -10.63 6.33
CA SER A 340 19.19 -10.90 5.17
C SER A 340 20.16 -9.74 4.93
N SER A 341 19.66 -8.49 4.97
CA SER A 341 20.49 -7.29 4.83
C SER A 341 21.52 -7.20 5.95
N LEU A 342 21.13 -7.57 7.17
CA LEU A 342 22.03 -7.58 8.31
C LEU A 342 23.10 -8.66 8.20
N ALA A 343 22.75 -9.86 7.75
CA ALA A 343 23.70 -10.94 7.49
C ALA A 343 24.73 -10.53 6.43
N LEU A 344 24.28 -9.91 5.34
CA LEU A 344 25.16 -9.36 4.30
C LEU A 344 26.07 -8.25 4.85
N LEU A 345 25.53 -7.33 5.66
CA LEU A 345 26.32 -6.30 6.33
C LEU A 345 27.35 -6.93 7.29
N THR A 346 26.96 -7.96 8.05
CA THR A 346 27.87 -8.69 8.95
C THR A 346 29.02 -9.30 8.16
N ALA A 347 28.70 -10.04 7.09
CA ALA A 347 29.70 -10.68 6.24
C ALA A 347 30.65 -9.64 5.61
N ALA A 348 30.12 -8.53 5.10
CA ALA A 348 30.92 -7.45 4.55
C ALA A 348 31.85 -6.82 5.59
N LEU A 349 31.35 -6.54 6.80
CA LEU A 349 32.17 -6.03 7.89
C LEU A 349 33.28 -7.02 8.27
N TYR A 350 32.98 -8.31 8.42
CA TYR A 350 33.99 -9.33 8.75
C TYR A 350 35.03 -9.50 7.65
N ALA A 351 34.62 -9.46 6.38
CA ALA A 351 35.55 -9.45 5.25
C ALA A 351 36.48 -8.22 5.31
N LEU A 352 35.94 -7.03 5.63
CA LEU A 352 36.75 -5.83 5.86
C LEU A 352 37.70 -5.99 7.06
N LYS A 353 37.27 -6.62 8.15
CA LYS A 353 38.11 -6.90 9.33
C LYS A 353 39.33 -7.75 8.97
N ILE A 354 39.14 -8.76 8.13
CA ILE A 354 40.18 -9.70 7.70
C ILE A 354 41.13 -9.05 6.68
N THR A 355 40.59 -8.25 5.77
CA THR A 355 41.37 -7.68 4.64
C THR A 355 42.12 -6.40 5.00
N LEU A 356 41.60 -5.59 5.93
CA LEU A 356 42.21 -4.32 6.30
C LEU A 356 43.14 -4.48 7.52
N PRO A 357 44.27 -3.75 7.57
CA PRO A 357 45.16 -3.73 8.73
C PRO A 357 44.53 -2.89 9.86
N MET A 358 43.50 -3.45 10.51
CA MET A 358 42.65 -2.75 11.49
C MET A 358 43.44 -2.09 12.61
N ARG A 359 44.53 -2.71 13.08
CA ARG A 359 45.42 -2.13 14.10
C ARG A 359 46.06 -0.81 13.67
N GLN A 360 46.58 -0.73 12.44
CA GLN A 360 47.23 0.48 11.93
C GLN A 360 46.21 1.60 11.68
N ILE A 361 45.02 1.21 11.20
CA ILE A 361 43.90 2.14 11.00
C ILE A 361 43.43 2.68 12.35
N GLN A 362 43.29 1.83 13.37
CA GLN A 362 42.91 2.22 14.73
C GLN A 362 43.92 3.21 15.33
N GLN A 363 45.22 2.92 15.24
CA GLN A 363 46.27 3.84 15.72
C GLN A 363 46.19 5.20 15.05
N ARG A 364 46.07 5.25 13.71
CA ARG A 364 45.92 6.51 12.97
C ARG A 364 44.64 7.27 13.31
N CYS A 365 43.52 6.58 13.48
CA CYS A 365 42.25 7.20 13.88
C CYS A 365 42.33 7.79 15.30
N THR A 366 42.97 7.08 16.23
CA THR A 366 43.20 7.55 17.60
C THR A 366 44.10 8.79 17.61
N ASP A 367 45.19 8.79 16.85
CA ASP A 367 46.07 9.96 16.71
C ASP A 367 45.34 11.18 16.16
N LEU A 368 44.52 11.00 15.12
CA LEU A 368 43.72 12.08 14.52
C LEU A 368 42.65 12.62 15.48
N THR A 369 42.07 11.76 16.31
CA THR A 369 41.06 12.12 17.32
C THR A 369 41.70 12.88 18.47
N MET A 370 42.85 12.42 18.97
CA MET A 370 43.62 13.06 20.04
C MET A 370 44.16 14.43 19.61
N ARG A 371 44.48 14.62 18.33
CA ARG A 371 44.88 15.92 17.75
C ARG A 371 43.72 16.90 17.51
N ASN A 372 42.48 16.55 17.87
CA ASN A 372 41.27 17.37 17.71
C ASN A 372 41.04 17.89 16.27
N ASN A 373 41.46 17.10 15.27
CA ASN A 373 41.46 17.51 13.87
C ASN A 373 40.01 17.73 13.37
N LYS A 374 39.74 18.91 12.78
CA LYS A 374 38.41 19.27 12.25
C LYS A 374 37.97 18.32 11.12
N GLN A 375 38.88 17.85 10.27
CA GLN A 375 38.55 16.96 9.15
C GLN A 375 38.07 15.58 9.63
N ALA A 376 38.68 15.02 10.68
CA ALA A 376 38.25 13.75 11.28
C ALA A 376 36.83 13.84 11.86
N ARG A 377 36.48 14.99 12.48
CA ARG A 377 35.12 15.24 12.98
C ARG A 377 34.09 15.34 11.85
N TYR A 378 34.43 15.94 10.72
CA TYR A 378 33.52 16.00 9.56
C TYR A 378 33.35 14.64 8.89
N ALA A 379 34.43 13.88 8.70
CA ALA A 379 34.36 12.53 8.14
C ALA A 379 33.48 11.60 9.01
N TYR A 380 33.63 11.67 10.34
CA TYR A 380 32.79 10.91 11.27
C TYR A 380 31.31 11.34 11.23
N LYS A 381 31.02 12.65 11.11
CA LYS A 381 29.64 13.14 10.90
C LYS A 381 29.04 12.67 9.57
N ALA A 382 29.82 12.65 8.49
CA ALA A 382 29.36 12.17 7.18
C ALA A 382 29.04 10.67 7.19
N PHE A 383 29.90 9.86 7.82
CA PHE A 383 29.65 8.43 8.03
C PHE A 383 28.36 8.19 8.84
N ARG A 384 28.11 9.00 9.87
CA ARG A 384 26.86 8.95 10.65
C ARG A 384 25.62 9.25 9.79
N ILE A 385 25.66 10.29 8.96
CA ILE A 385 24.55 10.63 8.06
C ILE A 385 24.28 9.48 7.09
N ALA A 386 25.33 8.86 6.54
CA ALA A 386 25.19 7.72 5.64
C ALA A 386 24.51 6.50 6.30
N LEU A 387 24.86 6.18 7.56
CA LEU A 387 24.22 5.10 8.31
C LEU A 387 22.74 5.37 8.60
N VAL A 388 22.37 6.62 8.93
CA VAL A 388 20.96 7.00 9.15
C VAL A 388 20.14 6.91 7.86
N VAL A 389 20.69 7.36 6.73
CA VAL A 389 20.06 7.23 5.41
C VAL A 389 19.88 5.76 5.03
N LEU A 390 20.86 4.90 5.31
CA LEU A 390 20.77 3.47 5.07
C LEU A 390 19.69 2.81 5.92
N ALA A 391 19.61 3.14 7.21
CA ALA A 391 18.55 2.63 8.11
C ALA A 391 17.15 3.05 7.64
N PHE A 392 16.98 4.31 7.22
CA PHE A 392 15.71 4.79 6.64
C PHE A 392 15.32 4.04 5.36
N ARG A 393 16.28 3.70 4.51
CA ARG A 393 16.04 2.93 3.28
C ARG A 393 15.65 1.48 3.53
N ILE A 394 16.07 0.90 4.66
CA ILE A 394 15.78 -0.49 5.05
C ILE A 394 14.47 -0.58 5.85
N ALA A 395 13.95 0.53 6.38
CA ALA A 395 12.70 0.55 7.10
C ALA A 395 11.51 0.12 6.20
N PRO A 396 10.54 -0.66 6.72
CA PRO A 396 9.43 -1.19 5.93
C PRO A 396 8.57 -0.10 5.29
N ALA A 397 8.72 0.10 3.97
CA ALA A 397 7.90 1.04 3.22
C ALA A 397 6.43 0.58 3.04
N ARG A 398 6.10 -0.67 3.37
CA ARG A 398 4.82 -1.32 2.99
C ARG A 398 3.95 -1.80 4.16
N VAL A 399 4.44 -1.73 5.40
CA VAL A 399 3.70 -2.20 6.59
C VAL A 399 3.19 -0.99 7.39
N HIS A 400 1.86 -0.85 7.48
CA HIS A 400 1.22 0.24 8.24
C HIS A 400 1.49 0.09 9.74
N PRO A 401 2.01 1.12 10.43
CA PRO A 401 2.17 1.08 11.87
C PRO A 401 0.83 0.85 12.59
N LEU A 402 -0.26 1.46 12.11
CA LEU A 402 -1.56 1.57 12.81
C LEU A 402 -2.74 0.70 12.28
N THR A 403 -2.54 -0.35 11.47
CA THR A 403 -3.60 -1.41 11.34
C THR A 403 -3.71 -2.22 12.64
N PRO A 404 -4.76 -3.04 12.89
CA PRO A 404 -4.96 -3.69 14.19
C PRO A 404 -3.67 -4.32 14.75
N VAL A 405 -3.05 -3.53 15.62
CA VAL A 405 -2.26 -3.78 16.81
C VAL A 405 -1.48 -5.10 16.78
N ASN A 406 -0.21 -5.04 16.37
CA ASN A 406 0.98 -5.68 16.98
C ASN A 406 2.16 -5.74 16.00
N TYR A 407 1.91 -5.93 14.71
CA TYR A 407 2.98 -6.22 13.75
C TYR A 407 3.78 -4.99 13.32
N GLY A 408 3.16 -3.89 12.87
CA GLY A 408 3.93 -2.74 12.34
C GLY A 408 4.79 -2.03 13.38
N TYR A 409 4.20 -1.62 14.51
CA TYR A 409 4.94 -1.00 15.61
C TYR A 409 5.85 -1.98 16.33
N GLY A 410 5.38 -3.19 16.62
CA GLY A 410 6.20 -4.23 17.23
C GLY A 410 7.42 -4.53 16.37
N LEU A 411 7.25 -4.61 15.05
CA LEU A 411 8.32 -4.82 14.09
C LEU A 411 9.30 -3.64 14.05
N MET A 412 8.82 -2.41 14.02
CA MET A 412 9.69 -1.22 14.00
C MET A 412 10.50 -1.10 15.31
N ILE A 413 9.84 -1.26 16.46
CA ILE A 413 10.48 -1.26 17.78
C ILE A 413 11.50 -2.40 17.86
N PHE A 414 11.09 -3.62 17.47
CA PHE A 414 11.96 -4.80 17.44
C PHE A 414 13.19 -4.57 16.57
N MET A 415 13.01 -4.10 15.33
CA MET A 415 14.12 -3.82 14.40
C MET A 415 15.07 -2.76 14.95
N ASN A 416 14.54 -1.68 15.54
CA ASN A 416 15.36 -0.62 16.13
C ASN A 416 16.15 -1.09 17.35
N VAL A 417 15.49 -1.76 18.30
CA VAL A 417 16.14 -2.34 19.48
C VAL A 417 17.19 -3.38 19.05
N PHE A 418 16.85 -4.23 18.08
CA PHE A 418 17.76 -5.24 17.54
C PHE A 418 18.97 -4.62 16.85
N MET A 419 18.80 -3.57 16.05
CA MET A 419 19.92 -2.83 15.45
C MET A 419 20.85 -2.23 16.52
N HIS A 420 20.29 -1.69 17.61
CA HIS A 420 21.11 -1.19 18.72
C HIS A 420 21.92 -2.30 19.38
N ILE A 421 21.29 -3.45 19.67
CA ILE A 421 21.97 -4.63 20.24
C ILE A 421 23.04 -5.13 19.27
N TYR A 422 22.70 -5.31 18.00
CA TYR A 422 23.59 -5.79 16.96
C TYR A 422 24.80 -4.87 16.78
N PHE A 423 24.61 -3.56 16.65
CA PHE A 423 25.74 -2.63 16.52
C PHE A 423 26.60 -2.61 17.78
N ALA A 424 26.02 -2.67 18.98
CA ALA A 424 26.80 -2.75 20.21
C ALA A 424 27.67 -4.02 20.24
N CYS A 425 27.12 -5.17 19.89
CA CYS A 425 27.83 -6.45 19.85
C CYS A 425 28.89 -6.50 18.74
N VAL A 426 28.54 -6.11 17.52
CA VAL A 426 29.45 -6.14 16.37
C VAL A 426 30.55 -5.11 16.56
N ILE A 427 30.23 -3.85 16.87
CA ILE A 427 31.25 -2.83 17.11
C ILE A 427 32.19 -3.24 18.26
N SER A 428 31.66 -3.79 19.36
CA SER A 428 32.48 -4.33 20.46
C SER A 428 33.46 -5.40 19.97
N ASN A 429 33.01 -6.32 19.11
CA ASN A 429 33.86 -7.38 18.54
C ASN A 429 34.89 -6.86 17.50
N PHE A 430 34.63 -5.70 16.89
CA PHE A 430 35.61 -4.97 16.07
C PHE A 430 36.59 -4.14 16.92
N TRP A 431 36.19 -3.78 18.14
CA TRP A 431 36.95 -2.90 19.03
C TRP A 431 37.74 -3.62 20.11
N ASP A 432 37.64 -4.94 20.24
CA ASP A 432 38.42 -5.71 21.21
C ASP A 432 39.94 -5.51 20.97
N PRO A 433 40.65 -4.73 21.80
CA PRO A 433 42.05 -4.38 21.56
C PRO A 433 42.99 -5.50 22.03
N HIS A 434 42.49 -6.40 22.89
CA HIS A 434 43.25 -7.46 23.53
C HIS A 434 42.31 -8.64 23.78
N GLN A 435 42.48 -9.75 23.05
CA GLN A 435 41.82 -11.04 23.29
C GLN A 435 41.96 -11.58 24.74
N GLU A 436 42.65 -10.88 25.64
CA GLU A 436 42.97 -11.26 27.02
C GLU A 436 42.17 -10.49 28.09
N VAL A 437 41.46 -9.40 27.76
CA VAL A 437 40.67 -8.69 28.78
C VAL A 437 39.25 -9.25 28.84
N SER A 438 39.05 -10.24 29.71
CA SER A 438 37.72 -10.68 30.13
C SER A 438 37.06 -9.62 31.02
N MET A 439 36.70 -8.47 30.46
CA MET A 439 35.84 -7.52 31.18
C MET A 439 34.46 -8.18 31.34
N PRO A 440 33.90 -8.31 32.56
CA PRO A 440 32.60 -8.93 32.74
C PRO A 440 31.56 -8.12 31.97
N PRO A 441 30.78 -8.74 31.07
CA PRO A 441 29.70 -8.08 30.34
C PRO A 441 28.77 -7.28 31.26
N VAL A 442 28.64 -7.72 32.53
CA VAL A 442 27.83 -7.17 33.62
C VAL A 442 27.93 -5.64 33.81
N LEU A 443 29.12 -5.03 33.65
CA LEU A 443 29.29 -3.57 33.82
C LEU A 443 28.77 -2.75 32.62
N TYR A 444 28.72 -3.34 31.44
CA TYR A 444 28.06 -2.75 30.26
C TYR A 444 26.58 -3.11 30.23
N VAL A 445 26.23 -4.33 30.63
CA VAL A 445 24.89 -4.91 30.67
C VAL A 445 23.92 -4.02 31.45
N THR A 446 24.23 -3.54 32.65
CA THR A 446 23.25 -2.73 33.42
C THR A 446 22.93 -1.39 32.76
N ARG A 447 23.93 -0.62 32.31
CA ARG A 447 23.69 0.66 31.61
C ARG A 447 23.12 0.47 30.21
N PHE A 448 23.52 -0.59 29.51
CA PHE A 448 23.00 -0.97 28.21
C PHE A 448 21.52 -1.39 28.31
N TRP A 449 21.18 -2.29 29.22
CA TRP A 449 19.80 -2.75 29.43
C TRP A 449 18.91 -1.66 30.02
N LEU A 450 19.44 -0.77 30.87
CA LEU A 450 18.69 0.42 31.28
C LEU A 450 18.38 1.32 30.09
N TYR A 451 19.32 1.51 29.16
CA TYR A 451 19.09 2.30 27.96
C TYR A 451 18.15 1.60 26.96
N VAL A 452 18.27 0.28 26.79
CA VAL A 452 17.30 -0.53 26.02
C VAL A 452 15.91 -0.40 26.63
N ALA A 453 15.79 -0.49 27.96
CA ALA A 453 14.52 -0.30 28.66
C ALA A 453 13.98 1.12 28.48
N LEU A 454 14.82 2.16 28.59
CA LEU A 454 14.42 3.55 28.32
C LEU A 454 14.02 3.77 26.86
N THR A 455 14.71 3.13 25.91
CA THR A 455 14.36 3.19 24.48
C THR A 455 13.02 2.50 24.24
N VAL A 456 12.80 1.32 24.83
CA VAL A 456 11.52 0.61 24.76
C VAL A 456 10.40 1.43 25.40
N ILE A 457 10.61 2.01 26.59
CA ILE A 457 9.63 2.88 27.27
C ILE A 457 9.35 4.12 26.44
N PHE A 458 10.37 4.75 25.86
CA PHE A 458 10.22 5.92 25.01
C PHE A 458 9.49 5.60 23.72
N GLU A 459 9.80 4.49 23.06
CA GLU A 459 9.08 4.04 21.86
C GLU A 459 7.64 3.65 22.20
N ILE A 460 7.37 2.97 23.33
CA ILE A 460 6.01 2.70 23.81
C ILE A 460 5.28 4.01 24.12
N PHE A 461 5.94 4.99 24.73
CA PHE A 461 5.38 6.32 24.97
C PHE A 461 5.11 7.07 23.67
N VAL A 462 6.00 6.96 22.67
CA VAL A 462 5.79 7.51 21.33
C VAL A 462 4.60 6.82 20.67
N VAL A 463 4.46 5.50 20.76
CA VAL A 463 3.28 4.77 20.26
C VAL A 463 2.02 5.27 20.94
N TRP A 464 1.99 5.33 22.27
CA TRP A 464 0.87 5.81 23.07
C TRP A 464 0.53 7.26 22.75
N PHE A 465 1.49 8.18 22.76
CA PHE A 465 1.30 9.59 22.42
C PHE A 465 0.90 9.78 20.95
N SER A 466 1.40 8.93 20.05
CA SER A 466 1.08 8.97 18.63
C SER A 466 -0.36 8.58 18.28
N THR A 467 -1.12 8.10 19.27
CA THR A 467 -2.57 7.93 19.16
C THR A 467 -3.34 9.25 19.37
N TRP A 468 -2.67 10.37 19.67
CA TRP A 468 -3.30 11.70 19.90
C TRP A 468 -2.89 12.72 18.83
N ASN A 469 -3.83 13.39 18.14
CA ASN A 469 -3.68 14.53 17.21
C ASN A 469 -2.46 14.61 16.24
N VAL A 470 -2.76 14.62 14.93
CA VAL A 470 -1.85 14.37 13.80
C VAL A 470 -0.70 15.38 13.63
N PHE A 471 -0.88 16.69 13.86
CA PHE A 471 0.15 17.70 13.55
C PHE A 471 1.25 17.80 14.63
N THR A 472 0.86 17.83 15.91
CA THR A 472 1.79 17.76 17.06
C THR A 472 2.57 16.45 17.05
N ASN A 473 1.95 15.38 16.55
CA ASN A 473 2.59 14.09 16.34
C ASN A 473 3.74 14.12 15.33
N VAL A 474 3.61 14.83 14.21
CA VAL A 474 4.69 14.87 13.21
C VAL A 474 5.90 15.63 13.76
N LEU A 475 5.67 16.78 14.42
CA LEU A 475 6.73 17.54 15.10
C LEU A 475 7.39 16.74 16.23
N TRP A 476 6.59 16.05 17.05
CA TRP A 476 7.11 15.21 18.12
C TRP A 476 7.85 13.97 17.59
N ARG A 477 7.43 13.38 16.46
CA ARG A 477 8.10 12.27 15.80
C ARG A 477 9.44 12.70 15.18
N LEU A 478 9.50 13.87 14.54
CA LEU A 478 10.76 14.44 14.06
C LEU A 478 11.71 14.76 15.22
N PHE A 479 11.17 15.30 16.31
CA PHE A 479 11.89 15.54 17.54
C PHE A 479 12.39 14.24 18.18
N SER A 480 11.56 13.20 18.22
CA SER A 480 11.87 11.88 18.76
C SER A 480 12.95 11.16 17.95
N ILE A 481 12.82 11.12 16.62
CA ILE A 481 13.86 10.58 15.72
C ILE A 481 15.17 11.35 15.92
N PHE A 482 15.10 12.69 15.97
CA PHE A 482 16.27 13.53 16.23
C PHE A 482 16.92 13.20 17.59
N TRP A 483 16.14 13.05 18.65
CA TRP A 483 16.64 12.74 19.99
C TRP A 483 17.14 11.31 20.14
N SER A 484 16.51 10.32 19.52
CA SER A 484 17.00 8.95 19.47
C SER A 484 18.34 8.89 18.72
N LEU A 485 18.44 9.56 17.57
CA LEU A 485 19.71 9.69 16.84
C LEU A 485 20.77 10.43 17.66
N PHE A 486 20.38 11.48 18.38
CA PHE A 486 21.26 12.25 19.25
C PHE A 486 21.76 11.44 20.46
N LEU A 487 20.87 10.70 21.14
CA LEU A 487 21.20 9.86 22.29
C LEU A 487 22.03 8.65 21.88
N CYS A 488 21.73 8.04 20.73
CA CYS A 488 22.56 6.98 20.14
C CYS A 488 23.96 7.50 19.80
N ALA A 489 24.02 8.68 19.17
CA ALA A 489 25.27 9.38 18.88
C ALA A 489 26.05 9.73 20.15
N TYR A 490 25.37 10.17 21.20
CA TYR A 490 25.93 10.51 22.50
C TYR A 490 26.47 9.27 23.23
N TRP A 491 25.72 8.17 23.21
CA TRP A 491 26.14 6.89 23.75
C TRP A 491 27.37 6.36 23.02
N GLN A 492 27.38 6.35 21.69
CA GLN A 492 28.56 5.94 20.92
C GLN A 492 29.79 6.78 21.27
N THR A 493 29.66 8.10 21.42
CA THR A 493 30.77 8.96 21.84
C THR A 493 31.19 8.76 23.29
N SER A 494 30.24 8.52 24.19
CA SER A 494 30.51 8.32 25.62
C SER A 494 31.10 6.94 25.88
N PHE A 495 30.61 5.92 25.19
CA PHE A 495 31.17 4.57 25.15
C PHE A 495 32.57 4.60 24.56
N TYR A 496 32.78 5.23 23.41
CA TYR A 496 34.11 5.35 22.82
C TYR A 496 35.08 6.12 23.72
N ARG A 497 34.63 7.22 24.35
CA ARG A 497 35.43 7.93 25.36
C ARG A 497 35.71 7.07 26.60
N ALA A 498 34.75 6.30 27.07
CA ALA A 498 34.91 5.44 28.24
C ALA A 498 35.87 4.29 27.95
N VAL A 499 35.76 3.64 26.78
CA VAL A 499 36.70 2.61 26.29
C VAL A 499 38.10 3.21 26.16
N LEU A 500 38.25 4.35 25.47
CA LEU A 500 39.55 5.03 25.36
C LEU A 500 40.11 5.47 26.73
N CYS A 501 39.27 5.95 27.65
CA CYS A 501 39.72 6.32 29.00
C CYS A 501 40.06 5.11 29.87
N ALA A 502 39.39 3.97 29.70
CA ALA A 502 39.70 2.74 30.41
C ALA A 502 40.99 2.09 29.84
N GLU A 503 41.16 2.14 28.53
CA GLU A 503 42.30 1.56 27.79
C GLU A 503 43.57 2.41 27.93
N PHE A 504 43.44 3.74 27.99
CA PHE A 504 44.56 4.69 28.05
C PHE A 504 44.62 5.53 29.34
N GLY A 505 43.78 5.22 30.32
CA GLY A 505 43.68 5.92 31.61
C GLY A 505 44.95 5.92 32.45
N GLY A 506 45.92 5.06 32.12
CA GLY A 506 47.28 5.09 32.70
C GLY A 506 48.36 5.74 31.82
N LYS A 507 48.08 6.08 30.55
CA LYS A 507 49.08 6.61 29.58
C LYS A 507 48.88 8.07 29.19
N LYS A 508 47.83 8.73 29.70
CA LYS A 508 47.50 10.12 29.38
C LYS A 508 48.58 11.12 29.82
N GLU A 509 49.36 10.79 30.83
CA GLU A 509 50.53 11.59 31.26
C GLU A 509 51.76 11.33 30.39
N GLN A 510 51.99 10.08 29.97
CA GLN A 510 53.14 9.66 29.16
C GLN A 510 53.13 10.25 27.73
N LEU A 511 51.94 10.52 27.18
CA LEU A 511 51.74 11.15 25.87
C LEU A 511 51.66 12.68 25.91
N ARG A 512 51.62 13.30 27.10
CA ARG A 512 51.76 14.77 27.25
C ARG A 512 53.23 15.20 27.39
N SER A 513 54.12 14.26 27.72
CA SER A 513 55.56 14.47 27.80
C SER A 513 56.32 14.15 26.50
N LEU A 514 55.63 13.64 25.48
CA LEU A 514 56.09 13.50 24.09
C LEU A 514 55.37 14.53 23.23
#